data_AF-A0A9J7DYV2-F1
#
_entry.id   AF-A0A9J7DYV2-F1
#
_cell.length_a   1.000
_cell.length_b   1.000
_cell.length_c   1.000
_cell.angle_alpha   90.00
_cell.angle_beta   90.00
_cell.angle_gamma   90.00
#
_symmetry.space_group_name_H-M   'P 1'
#
loop_
_entity.id
_entity.type
_entity.pdbx_description
1 polymer ?
#
loop_
_entity_poly.entity_id
_entity_poly.type
_entity_poly.pdbx_seq_one_letter_code
_entity_poly.pdbx_strand_id
1 'polypeptide(L)'
;MHKHFEAWLKREERISFRLTQVLTGHGCFGEYLNKIGREVATNCHHCGGNLDSAQHTLEECPAWASARRVLVARIGRDLSLPAVVKAMLADTKNWREVVSFCETVMSQKEAAERDRERADPLPSKASRKQTPRRLVC
;
A
#
# COMPACT_ATOMS: atom_id res chain seq x y z
N MET A 1 20.73 -10.90 6.45
CA MET A 1 20.11 -9.68 5.89
C MET A 1 20.83 -9.13 4.65
N HIS A 2 22.15 -9.35 4.45
CA HIS A 2 22.92 -8.74 3.35
C HIS A 2 22.70 -9.30 1.92
N LYS A 3 22.29 -10.57 1.75
CA LYS A 3 22.31 -11.21 0.41
C LYS A 3 21.25 -10.67 -0.56
N HIS A 4 20.10 -10.23 -0.06
CA HIS A 4 19.04 -9.68 -0.90
C HIS A 4 19.31 -8.24 -1.32
N PHE A 5 19.99 -7.46 -0.49
CA PHE A 5 20.31 -6.07 -0.77
C PHE A 5 21.27 -5.93 -1.96
N GLU A 6 22.37 -6.69 -1.98
CA GLU A 6 23.33 -6.70 -3.10
C GLU A 6 22.71 -7.19 -4.41
N ALA A 7 21.88 -8.24 -4.34
CA ALA A 7 21.17 -8.74 -5.51
C ALA A 7 20.17 -7.71 -6.06
N TRP A 8 19.52 -6.95 -5.17
CA TRP A 8 18.59 -5.90 -5.53
C TRP A 8 19.28 -4.73 -6.23
N LEU A 9 20.42 -4.27 -5.70
CA LEU A 9 21.18 -3.15 -6.29
C LEU A 9 21.70 -3.44 -7.71
N LYS A 10 21.93 -4.71 -8.04
CA LYS A 10 22.45 -5.13 -9.35
C LYS A 10 21.37 -5.27 -10.42
N ARG A 11 20.09 -5.08 -10.08
CA ARG A 11 18.98 -5.22 -11.03
C ARG A 11 18.81 -3.98 -11.88
N GLU A 12 18.48 -4.20 -13.15
CA GLU A 12 18.13 -3.12 -14.09
C GLU A 12 16.64 -2.76 -14.00
N GLU A 13 15.80 -3.66 -13.47
CA GLU A 13 14.38 -3.41 -13.33
C GLU A 13 14.10 -2.30 -12.31
N ARG A 14 13.31 -1.32 -12.74
CA ARG A 14 12.92 -0.20 -11.90
C ARG A 14 11.79 -0.59 -10.95
N ILE A 15 11.84 -0.05 -9.74
CA ILE A 15 10.72 -0.10 -8.80
C ILE A 15 9.70 0.94 -9.24
N SER A 16 8.44 0.52 -9.40
CA SER A 16 7.36 1.47 -9.66
C SER A 16 6.93 2.21 -8.39
N PHE A 17 6.23 3.32 -8.55
CA PHE A 17 5.68 4.08 -7.42
C PHE A 17 4.77 3.21 -6.55
N ARG A 18 3.90 2.41 -7.17
CA ARG A 18 2.94 1.54 -6.47
C ARG A 18 3.60 0.32 -5.86
N LEU A 19 4.63 -0.25 -6.49
CA LEU A 19 5.44 -1.27 -5.85
C LEU A 19 6.15 -0.72 -4.61
N THR A 20 6.69 0.50 -4.69
CA THR A 20 7.35 1.16 -3.53
C THR A 20 6.39 1.32 -2.37
N GLN A 21 5.15 1.73 -2.63
CA GLN A 21 4.10 1.80 -1.62
C GLN A 21 3.89 0.46 -0.90
N VAL A 22 3.71 -0.63 -1.65
CA VAL A 22 3.53 -1.98 -1.08
C VAL A 22 4.75 -2.42 -0.26
N LEU A 23 5.96 -2.25 -0.78
CA LEU A 23 7.20 -2.68 -0.11
C LEU A 23 7.46 -1.93 1.20
N THR A 24 7.00 -0.69 1.30
CA THR A 24 7.25 0.17 2.46
C THR A 24 6.05 0.27 3.39
N GLY A 25 4.88 -0.27 2.99
CA GLY A 25 3.61 -0.05 3.68
C GLY A 25 3.15 1.41 3.67
N HIS A 26 3.73 2.27 2.82
CA HIS A 26 3.31 3.66 2.67
C HIS A 26 2.26 3.78 1.56
N GLY A 27 1.40 4.81 1.64
CA GLY A 27 0.41 5.10 0.60
C GLY A 27 -1.03 4.99 1.09
N CYS A 28 -1.93 4.59 0.20
CA CYS A 28 -3.39 4.57 0.46
C CYS A 28 -3.85 3.36 1.29
N PHE A 29 -3.05 2.96 2.27
CA PHE A 29 -3.37 1.93 3.26
C PHE A 29 -3.99 2.58 4.49
N GLY A 30 -5.14 2.08 4.96
CA GLY A 30 -5.81 2.60 6.17
C GLY A 30 -4.88 2.67 7.39
N GLU A 31 -3.98 1.69 7.58
CA GLU A 31 -2.95 1.72 8.62
C GLU A 31 -2.03 2.95 8.51
N TYR A 32 -1.51 3.22 7.31
CA TYR A 32 -0.62 4.34 7.08
C TYR A 32 -1.34 5.69 7.13
N LEU A 33 -2.52 5.79 6.50
CA LEU A 33 -3.32 7.00 6.47
C LEU A 33 -3.74 7.41 7.88
N ASN A 34 -4.10 6.44 8.74
CA ASN A 34 -4.37 6.70 10.14
C ASN A 34 -3.13 7.22 10.88
N LYS A 35 -1.98 6.57 10.70
CA LYS A 35 -0.70 6.98 11.30
C LYS A 35 -0.33 8.43 10.98
N ILE A 36 -0.64 8.92 9.77
CA ILE A 36 -0.35 10.32 9.37
C ILE A 36 -1.52 11.30 9.63
N GLY A 37 -2.60 10.82 10.26
CA GLY A 37 -3.77 11.62 10.63
C GLY A 37 -4.63 12.03 9.43
N ARG A 38 -4.65 11.23 8.36
CA ARG A 38 -5.53 11.39 7.20
C ARG A 38 -6.76 10.49 7.26
N GLU A 39 -6.77 9.47 8.11
CA GLU A 39 -7.95 8.62 8.35
C GLU A 39 -8.14 8.44 9.86
N VAL A 40 -9.39 8.28 10.30
CA VAL A 40 -9.70 8.10 11.74
C VAL A 40 -9.48 6.66 12.19
N ALA A 41 -9.64 5.70 11.28
CA ALA A 41 -9.54 4.28 11.56
C ALA A 41 -8.58 3.57 10.60
N THR A 42 -8.14 2.38 10.98
CA THR A 42 -7.22 1.55 10.19
C THR A 42 -7.94 0.59 9.25
N ASN A 43 -9.27 0.62 9.20
CA ASN A 43 -10.07 -0.35 8.46
C ASN A 43 -9.82 -0.30 6.95
N CYS A 44 -9.97 -1.45 6.29
CA CYS A 44 -9.93 -1.53 4.84
C CYS A 44 -11.26 -1.10 4.23
N HIS A 45 -11.26 -0.01 3.48
CA HIS A 45 -12.45 0.48 2.79
C HIS A 45 -12.97 -0.48 1.70
N HIS A 46 -12.17 -1.45 1.26
CA HIS A 46 -12.55 -2.38 0.20
C HIS A 46 -13.23 -3.65 0.70
N CYS A 47 -12.96 -4.07 1.93
CA CYS A 47 -13.52 -5.31 2.49
C CYS A 47 -14.08 -5.19 3.90
N GLY A 48 -13.97 -4.01 4.54
CA GLY A 48 -14.38 -3.78 5.93
C GLY A 48 -13.45 -4.39 6.98
N GLY A 49 -12.34 -5.03 6.60
CA GLY A 49 -11.37 -5.60 7.53
C GLY A 49 -10.80 -4.56 8.51
N ASN A 50 -10.41 -5.00 9.71
CA ASN A 50 -10.01 -4.09 10.80
C ASN A 50 -8.67 -3.37 10.57
N LEU A 51 -7.79 -3.94 9.75
CA LEU A 51 -6.47 -3.41 9.48
C LEU A 51 -6.16 -3.49 7.99
N ASP A 52 -6.03 -2.35 7.34
CA ASP A 52 -5.59 -2.22 5.96
C ASP A 52 -4.11 -1.94 5.90
N SER A 53 -3.31 -3.01 5.88
CA SER A 53 -1.87 -2.99 5.66
C SER A 53 -1.50 -3.45 4.25
N ALA A 54 -0.23 -3.28 3.88
CA ALA A 54 0.29 -3.89 2.65
C ALA A 54 0.17 -5.42 2.69
N GLN A 55 0.41 -6.03 3.85
CA GLN A 55 0.29 -7.47 4.04
C GLN A 55 -1.16 -7.94 3.87
N HIS A 56 -2.12 -7.23 4.49
CA HIS A 56 -3.54 -7.49 4.30
C HIS A 56 -3.93 -7.41 2.81
N THR A 57 -3.42 -6.40 2.10
CA THR A 57 -3.66 -6.22 0.67
C THR A 57 -3.08 -7.38 -0.16
N LEU A 58 -1.88 -7.85 0.19
CA LEU A 58 -1.20 -8.95 -0.49
C LEU A 58 -1.82 -10.32 -0.24
N GLU A 59 -2.34 -10.60 0.96
CA GLU A 59 -2.72 -11.97 1.36
C GLU A 59 -4.21 -12.18 1.63
N GLU A 60 -4.87 -11.18 2.21
CA GLU A 60 -6.13 -11.41 2.92
C GLU A 60 -7.32 -10.78 2.19
N CYS A 61 -7.15 -9.53 1.73
CA CYS A 61 -8.24 -8.72 1.25
C CYS A 61 -9.02 -9.42 0.12
N PRO A 62 -10.31 -9.74 0.31
CA PRO A 62 -11.09 -10.49 -0.68
C PRO A 62 -11.32 -9.67 -1.96
N ALA A 63 -11.32 -8.34 -1.90
CA ALA A 63 -11.43 -7.47 -3.06
C ALA A 63 -10.33 -7.74 -4.11
N TRP A 64 -9.15 -8.19 -3.67
CA TRP A 64 -8.00 -8.44 -4.55
C TRP A 64 -7.80 -9.93 -4.86
N ALA A 65 -8.74 -10.81 -4.50
CA ALA A 65 -8.58 -12.26 -4.64
C ALA A 65 -8.28 -12.70 -6.09
N SER A 66 -8.91 -12.08 -7.09
CA SER A 66 -8.65 -12.42 -8.50
C SER A 66 -7.23 -12.06 -8.94
N ALA A 67 -6.77 -10.84 -8.65
CA ALA A 67 -5.39 -10.43 -8.95
C ALA A 67 -4.37 -11.27 -8.16
N ARG A 68 -4.68 -11.57 -6.89
CA ARG A 68 -3.84 -12.40 -6.02
C ARG A 68 -3.71 -13.82 -6.53
N ARG A 69 -4.78 -14.42 -7.07
CA ARG A 69 -4.71 -15.77 -7.68
C ARG A 69 -3.69 -15.85 -8.82
N VAL A 70 -3.65 -14.82 -9.68
CA VAL A 70 -2.66 -14.75 -10.78
C VAL A 70 -1.24 -14.66 -10.21
N LEU A 71 -1.03 -13.80 -9.21
CA LEU A 71 0.26 -13.67 -8.55
C LEU A 71 0.71 -14.99 -7.88
N VAL A 72 -0.18 -15.64 -7.12
CA VAL A 72 0.10 -16.92 -6.44
C VAL A 72 0.48 -18.01 -7.43
N ALA A 73 -0.19 -18.08 -8.59
CA ALA A 73 0.15 -19.04 -9.63
C ALA A 73 1.57 -18.85 -10.18
N ARG A 74 2.12 -17.62 -10.09
CA ARG A 74 3.49 -17.30 -10.52
C ARG A 74 4.53 -17.54 -9.44
N ILE A 75 4.32 -16.96 -8.25
CA ILE A 75 5.39 -16.84 -7.23
C ILE A 75 5.17 -17.73 -5.99
N GLY A 76 4.06 -18.45 -5.93
CA GLY A 76 3.71 -19.32 -4.80
C GLY A 76 2.73 -18.69 -3.81
N ARG A 77 2.35 -19.47 -2.79
CA ARG A 77 1.30 -19.10 -1.83
C ARG A 77 1.77 -18.20 -0.69
N ASP A 78 3.05 -18.22 -0.36
CA ASP A 78 3.65 -17.34 0.64
C ASP A 78 3.87 -15.97 0.00
N LEU A 79 3.04 -15.01 0.38
CA LEU A 79 3.10 -13.63 -0.11
C LEU A 79 3.55 -12.68 1.00
N SER A 80 4.25 -13.19 2.03
CA SER A 80 4.95 -12.33 2.96
C SER A 80 5.91 -11.43 2.20
N LEU A 81 6.05 -10.16 2.61
CA LEU A 81 6.95 -9.22 1.93
C LEU A 81 8.37 -9.79 1.67
N PRO A 82 9.01 -10.52 2.62
CA PRO A 82 10.28 -11.18 2.35
C PRO A 82 10.23 -12.25 1.26
N ALA A 83 9.16 -13.05 1.21
CA ALA A 83 8.99 -14.08 0.17
C ALA A 83 8.75 -13.45 -1.20
N VAL A 84 7.95 -12.39 -1.29
CA VAL A 84 7.74 -11.61 -2.52
C VAL A 84 9.07 -11.04 -3.02
N VAL A 85 9.84 -10.35 -2.18
CA VAL A 85 11.16 -9.80 -2.54
C VAL A 85 12.10 -10.90 -3.01
N LYS A 86 12.13 -12.04 -2.32
CA LYS A 86 12.93 -13.20 -2.74
C LYS A 86 12.51 -13.71 -4.12
N ALA A 87 11.22 -13.82 -4.41
CA ALA A 87 10.70 -14.27 -5.70
C ALA A 87 11.03 -13.28 -6.83
N MET A 88 10.92 -11.97 -6.56
CA MET A 88 11.30 -10.91 -7.49
C MET A 88 12.78 -10.97 -7.86
N LEU A 89 13.66 -11.20 -6.87
CA LEU A 89 15.10 -11.29 -7.09
C LEU A 89 15.50 -12.53 -7.90
N ALA A 90 14.70 -13.60 -7.84
CA ALA A 90 15.00 -14.86 -8.52
C ALA A 90 14.74 -14.81 -10.04
N ASP A 91 13.80 -14.00 -10.53
CA ASP A 91 13.40 -13.99 -11.95
C ASP A 91 12.77 -12.65 -12.35
N THR A 92 13.24 -12.07 -13.45
CA THR A 92 12.67 -10.87 -14.08
C THR A 92 11.17 -11.01 -14.39
N LYS A 93 10.71 -12.21 -14.78
CA LYS A 93 9.27 -12.43 -15.01
C LYS A 93 8.49 -12.35 -13.70
N ASN A 94 9.03 -12.86 -12.59
CA ASN A 94 8.41 -12.69 -11.28
C ASN A 94 8.36 -11.22 -10.87
N TRP A 95 9.44 -10.47 -11.13
CA TRP A 95 9.46 -9.03 -10.93
C TRP A 95 8.31 -8.33 -11.67
N ARG A 96 8.14 -8.62 -12.96
CA ARG A 96 7.07 -8.04 -13.78
C ARG A 96 5.67 -8.40 -13.27
N GLU A 97 5.44 -9.65 -12.85
CA GLU A 97 4.16 -10.07 -12.30
C GLU A 97 3.85 -9.37 -10.96
N VAL A 98 4.83 -9.22 -10.08
CA VAL A 98 4.67 -8.48 -8.82
C VAL A 98 4.37 -7.00 -9.10
N VAL A 99 5.09 -6.37 -10.03
CA VAL A 99 4.83 -5.00 -10.46
C VAL A 99 3.41 -4.88 -11.02
N SER A 100 3.00 -5.76 -11.93
CA SER A 100 1.67 -5.78 -12.53
C SER A 100 0.55 -5.89 -11.47
N PHE A 101 0.72 -6.77 -10.49
CA PHE A 101 -0.18 -6.88 -9.35
C PHE A 101 -0.26 -5.57 -8.56
N CYS A 102 0.89 -4.98 -8.20
CA CYS A 102 0.93 -3.72 -7.44
C CYS A 102 0.30 -2.56 -8.22
N GLU A 103 0.56 -2.46 -9.52
CA GLU A 103 -0.04 -1.44 -10.39
C GLU A 103 -1.57 -1.58 -10.41
N THR A 104 -2.07 -2.81 -10.59
CA THR A 104 -3.51 -3.09 -10.67
C THR A 104 -4.22 -2.77 -9.37
N VAL A 105 -3.69 -3.24 -8.24
CA VAL A 105 -4.34 -3.10 -6.94
C VAL A 105 -4.22 -1.68 -6.42
N MET A 106 -3.01 -1.11 -6.42
CA MET A 106 -2.80 0.21 -5.81
C MET A 106 -3.44 1.33 -6.64
N SER A 107 -3.51 1.22 -7.97
CA SER A 107 -4.23 2.22 -8.77
C SER A 107 -5.71 2.30 -8.41
N GLN A 108 -6.35 1.16 -8.12
CA GLN A 108 -7.74 1.09 -7.68
C GLN A 108 -7.91 1.64 -6.25
N LYS A 109 -6.99 1.32 -5.33
CA LYS A 109 -6.99 1.90 -3.98
C LYS A 109 -6.83 3.42 -4.01
N GLU A 110 -5.89 3.93 -4.82
CA GLU A 110 -5.65 5.37 -5.03
C GLU A 110 -6.85 6.08 -5.66
N ALA A 111 -7.54 5.44 -6.61
CA ALA A 111 -8.77 5.98 -7.18
C ALA A 111 -9.87 6.08 -6.11
N ALA A 112 -10.09 5.00 -5.35
CA ALA A 112 -11.08 4.97 -4.28
C ALA A 112 -10.77 6.00 -3.17
N GLU A 113 -9.51 6.19 -2.80
CA GLU A 113 -9.10 7.24 -1.85
C GLU A 113 -9.42 8.63 -2.39
N ARG A 114 -9.03 8.93 -3.64
CA ARG A 114 -9.32 10.22 -4.28
C ARG A 114 -10.82 10.51 -4.36
N ASP A 115 -11.64 9.50 -4.63
CA ASP A 115 -13.10 9.67 -4.66
C ASP A 115 -13.67 9.97 -3.27
N ARG A 116 -13.13 9.34 -2.21
CA ARG A 116 -13.50 9.67 -0.83
C ARG A 116 -13.08 11.08 -0.43
N GLU A 117 -11.87 11.51 -0.77
CA GLU A 117 -11.39 12.87 -0.49
C GLU A 117 -12.22 13.96 -1.18
N ARG A 118 -12.75 13.66 -2.37
CA ARG A 118 -13.66 14.57 -3.09
C ARG A 118 -15.03 14.64 -2.43
N ALA A 119 -15.52 13.52 -1.89
CA ALA A 119 -16.82 13.43 -1.24
C ALA A 119 -16.82 14.04 0.18
N ASP A 120 -15.73 13.87 0.92
CA ASP A 120 -15.54 14.41 2.28
C ASP A 120 -14.14 15.03 2.42
N PRO A 121 -13.98 16.30 2.00
CA PRO A 121 -12.71 16.99 2.10
C PRO A 121 -12.33 17.22 3.57
N LEU A 122 -11.33 16.48 4.05
CA LEU A 122 -10.79 16.73 5.39
C LEU A 122 -10.38 18.20 5.53
N PRO A 123 -10.69 18.86 6.65
CA PRO A 123 -10.19 20.20 6.91
C PRO A 123 -8.66 20.15 6.91
N SER A 124 -8.03 20.90 5.99
CA SER A 124 -6.59 20.88 5.80
C SER A 124 -5.87 21.15 7.13
N LYS A 125 -4.68 20.55 7.32
CA LYS A 125 -3.84 20.82 8.52
C LYS A 125 -3.51 22.31 8.69
N ALA A 126 -3.68 23.15 7.66
CA ALA A 126 -3.55 24.60 7.75
C ALA A 126 -4.70 25.28 8.54
N SER A 127 -5.88 24.65 8.60
CA SER A 127 -7.06 25.19 9.29
C SER A 127 -7.03 24.99 10.81
N ARG A 128 -6.21 24.04 11.32
CA ARG A 128 -6.04 23.79 12.77
C ARG A 128 -5.22 24.85 13.54
N LYS A 129 -4.85 25.98 12.91
CA LYS A 129 -4.03 27.05 13.53
C LYS A 129 -4.79 28.34 13.87
N GLN A 130 -6.09 28.29 14.15
CA GLN A 130 -6.80 29.44 14.71
C GLN A 130 -7.71 29.02 15.86
N THR A 131 -7.11 28.79 17.03
CA THR A 131 -7.83 28.95 18.29
C THR A 131 -7.61 30.41 18.73
N PRO A 132 -8.63 31.28 18.76
CA PRO A 132 -8.46 32.62 19.30
C PRO A 132 -8.20 32.47 20.80
N ARG A 133 -7.06 32.99 21.27
CA ARG A 133 -6.82 33.19 22.71
C ARG A 133 -7.95 34.07 23.23
N ARG A 134 -8.80 33.53 24.11
CA ARG A 134 -9.73 34.34 24.91
C ARG A 134 -8.90 35.36 25.69
N LEU A 135 -9.07 36.63 25.39
CA LEU A 135 -8.69 37.72 26.28
C LEU A 135 -9.59 37.58 27.51
N VAL A 136 -8.97 37.30 28.65
CA VAL A 136 -9.61 37.40 29.95
C VAL A 136 -9.59 38.89 30.30
N CYS A 137 -10.77 39.49 30.45
CA CYS A 137 -10.93 40.83 31.02
C CYS A 137 -10.55 40.83 32.50
#